data_AF-A0A1Q9A470-F1
#
_entry.id   AF-A0A1Q9A470-F1
#
_cell.length_a   1.000
_cell.length_b   1.000
_cell.length_c   1.000
_cell.angle_alpha   90.00
_cell.angle_beta   90.00
_cell.angle_gamma   90.00
#
_symmetry.space_group_name_H-M   'P 1'
#
loop_
_entity.id
_entity.type
_entity.pdbx_description
1 polymer ?
#
loop_
_entity_poly.entity_id
_entity_poly.type
_entity_poly.pdbx_seq_one_letter_code
_entity_poly.pdbx_strand_id
1 'polypeptide(L)'
;MIFLNALWSLLWRVMLVLLVNSLVNIGLARLAYATFEQTEFSVLLRWTLKFLPALLCFLALGIFTTPGKLGRFAFPPQDDAAVWQKNYYLLAVTAAFVTVSFGYLAITGETLLLAHLIKLLPAPLFIVVIVFCAVRLSQARRKAVK
;
A
#
# COMPACT_ATOMS: atom_id res chain seq x y z
N MET A 1 -6.28 -10.96 -22.71
CA MET A 1 -6.32 -9.50 -22.48
C MET A 1 -6.90 -9.08 -21.13
N ILE A 2 -7.96 -9.71 -20.61
CA ILE A 2 -8.61 -9.33 -19.33
C ILE A 2 -7.64 -9.27 -18.13
N PHE A 3 -6.76 -10.25 -17.98
CA PHE A 3 -5.76 -10.27 -16.90
C PHE A 3 -4.73 -9.15 -17.04
N LEU A 4 -4.22 -8.91 -18.24
CA LEU A 4 -3.23 -7.85 -18.49
C LEU A 4 -3.81 -6.47 -18.17
N ASN A 5 -5.06 -6.22 -18.55
CA ASN A 5 -5.76 -4.97 -18.25
C ASN A 5 -6.04 -4.83 -16.74
N ALA A 6 -6.41 -5.92 -16.07
CA ALA A 6 -6.57 -5.96 -14.61
C ALA A 6 -5.26 -5.64 -13.89
N LEU A 7 -4.16 -6.30 -14.26
CA LEU A 7 -2.83 -6.08 -13.71
C LEU A 7 -2.37 -4.65 -13.94
N TRP A 8 -2.50 -4.13 -15.16
CA TRP A 8 -2.12 -2.77 -15.53
C TRP A 8 -2.90 -1.72 -14.74
N SER A 9 -4.23 -1.88 -14.61
CA SER A 9 -5.07 -0.99 -13.79
C SER A 9 -4.65 -1.01 -12.32
N LEU A 10 -4.28 -2.17 -11.77
CA LEU A 10 -3.85 -2.30 -10.38
C LEU A 10 -2.48 -1.64 -10.18
N LEU A 11 -1.56 -1.85 -11.12
CA LEU A 11 -0.20 -1.33 -11.09
C LEU A 11 -0.17 0.20 -11.11
N TRP A 12 -0.97 0.84 -11.97
CA TRP A 12 -1.10 2.30 -12.00
C TRP A 12 -1.60 2.90 -10.68
N ARG A 13 -2.60 2.27 -10.07
CA ARG A 13 -3.18 2.75 -8.80
C ARG A 13 -2.21 2.59 -7.64
N VAL A 14 -1.51 1.46 -7.59
CA VAL A 14 -0.46 1.24 -6.59
C VAL A 14 0.69 2.23 -6.82
N MET A 15 1.12 2.46 -8.06
CA MET A 15 2.14 3.47 -8.36
C MET A 15 1.72 4.86 -7.90
N LEU A 16 0.48 5.29 -8.15
CA LEU A 16 -0.03 6.57 -7.67
C LEU A 16 0.02 6.68 -6.15
N VAL A 17 -0.43 5.65 -5.43
CA VAL A 17 -0.37 5.61 -3.97
C VAL A 17 1.08 5.64 -3.46
N LEU A 18 2.00 4.91 -4.11
CA LEU A 18 3.41 4.92 -3.77
C LEU A 18 4.08 6.28 -4.06
N LEU A 19 3.67 6.97 -5.13
CA LEU A 19 4.16 8.30 -5.48
C LEU A 19 3.69 9.33 -4.45
N VAL A 20 2.41 9.32 -4.08
CA VAL A 20 1.87 10.15 -2.98
C VAL A 20 2.59 9.83 -1.67
N ASN A 21 2.79 8.55 -1.35
CA ASN A 21 3.53 8.11 -0.18
C ASN A 21 4.98 8.62 -0.20
N SER A 22 5.64 8.64 -1.35
CA SER A 22 6.99 9.19 -1.52
C SER A 22 7.02 10.71 -1.30
N LEU A 23 6.09 11.46 -1.90
CA LEU A 23 5.97 12.90 -1.71
C LEU A 23 5.74 13.29 -0.26
N VAL A 24 4.81 12.60 0.42
CA VAL A 24 4.53 12.82 1.85
C VAL A 24 5.77 12.53 2.69
N ASN A 25 6.47 11.42 2.42
CA ASN A 25 7.71 11.10 3.13
C ASN A 25 8.82 12.12 2.88
N ILE A 26 8.97 12.65 1.66
CA ILE A 26 9.95 13.70 1.37
C ILE A 26 9.58 14.99 2.13
N GLY A 27 8.29 15.34 2.17
CA GLY A 27 7.80 16.49 2.95
C GLY A 27 8.09 16.33 4.44
N LEU A 28 7.72 15.19 5.02
CA LEU A 28 8.00 14.85 6.42
C LEU A 28 9.51 14.82 6.70
N ALA A 29 10.31 14.33 5.74
CA ALA A 29 11.75 14.32 5.88
C ALA A 29 12.35 15.72 5.88
N ARG A 30 11.87 16.63 5.04
CA ARG A 30 12.32 18.03 5.06
C ARG A 30 11.89 18.75 6.33
N LEU A 31 10.65 18.57 6.76
CA LEU A 31 10.12 19.14 8.00
C LEU A 31 10.93 18.68 9.21
N ALA A 32 11.13 17.38 9.38
CA ALA A 32 11.87 16.86 10.54
C ALA A 32 13.37 17.20 10.49
N TYR A 33 13.96 17.41 9.30
CA TYR A 33 15.35 17.92 9.21
C TYR A 33 15.45 19.37 9.70
N ALA A 34 14.39 20.16 9.49
CA ALA A 34 14.35 21.56 9.91
C ALA A 34 14.00 21.74 11.40
N THR A 35 13.29 20.77 12.01
CA THR A 35 12.76 20.91 13.39
C THR A 35 13.39 20.00 14.43
N PHE A 36 14.07 18.91 14.06
CA PHE A 36 14.65 17.96 15.00
C PHE A 36 16.14 17.72 14.75
N GLU A 37 16.94 17.66 15.82
CA GLU A 37 18.28 17.06 15.76
C GLU A 37 18.15 15.58 15.36
N GLN A 38 19.01 15.13 14.43
CA GLN A 38 19.00 13.77 13.91
C GLN A 38 19.48 12.76 14.96
N THR A 39 18.61 12.45 15.91
CA THR A 39 18.81 11.35 16.86
C THR A 39 18.46 10.01 16.21
N GLU A 40 19.09 8.92 16.66
CA GLU A 40 18.82 7.56 16.14
C GLU A 40 17.33 7.18 16.21
N PHE A 41 16.63 7.68 17.23
CA PHE A 41 15.17 7.53 17.38
C PHE A 41 14.38 8.21 16.24
N SER A 42 14.78 9.41 15.82
CA SER A 42 14.12 10.13 14.71
C SER A 42 14.31 9.43 13.37
N VAL A 43 15.46 8.77 13.18
CA VAL A 43 15.71 7.92 12.02
C VAL A 43 14.77 6.72 12.07
N LEU A 44 14.74 5.98 13.18
CA LEU A 44 13.89 4.80 13.35
C LEU A 44 12.39 5.11 13.17
N LEU A 45 11.92 6.23 13.72
CA LEU A 45 10.54 6.70 13.57
C LEU A 45 10.17 6.93 12.09
N ARG A 46 11.08 7.53 11.30
CA ARG A 46 10.88 7.70 9.84
C ARG A 46 10.73 6.37 9.10
N TRP A 47 11.48 5.35 9.48
CA TRP A 47 11.38 4.03 8.84
C TRP A 47 10.02 3.39 9.10
N THR A 48 9.51 3.50 10.32
CA THR A 48 8.18 3.00 10.69
C THR A 48 7.08 3.78 9.98
N LEU A 49 7.18 5.12 9.92
CA LEU A 49 6.18 5.98 9.28
C LEU A 49 6.18 5.90 7.75
N LYS A 50 7.20 5.30 7.13
CA LYS A 50 7.39 5.30 5.67
C LYS A 50 6.23 4.69 4.88
N PHE A 51 5.52 3.74 5.46
CA PHE A 51 4.39 3.05 4.81
C PHE A 51 3.02 3.46 5.37
N LEU A 52 2.99 4.34 6.37
CA LEU A 52 1.75 4.82 6.97
C LEU A 52 0.87 5.62 5.98
N PRO A 53 1.41 6.56 5.16
CA PRO A 53 0.60 7.25 4.17
C PRO A 53 0.01 6.29 3.13
N ALA A 54 0.80 5.31 2.67
CA ALA A 54 0.31 4.27 1.75
C ALA A 54 -0.85 3.46 2.36
N LEU A 55 -0.73 3.07 3.64
CA LEU A 55 -1.80 2.41 4.38
C LEU A 55 -3.08 3.25 4.42
N LEU A 56 -2.95 4.53 4.77
CA LEU A 56 -4.10 5.44 4.84
C LEU A 56 -4.75 5.64 3.47
N CYS A 57 -3.96 5.75 2.40
CA CYS A 57 -4.46 5.83 1.04
C CYS A 57 -5.21 4.56 0.62
N PHE A 58 -4.67 3.37 0.88
CA PHE A 58 -5.36 2.12 0.55
C PHE A 58 -6.63 1.92 1.38
N LEU A 59 -6.61 2.30 2.66
CA LEU A 59 -7.77 2.21 3.54
C LEU A 59 -8.86 3.21 3.12
N ALA A 60 -8.48 4.45 2.78
CA ALA A 60 -9.36 5.44 2.20
C ALA A 60 -9.99 4.93 0.90
N LEU A 61 -9.19 4.38 -0.02
CA LEU A 61 -9.69 3.76 -1.25
C LEU A 61 -10.67 2.62 -0.95
N GLY A 62 -10.40 1.75 0.03
CA GLY A 62 -11.31 0.69 0.46
C GLY A 62 -12.66 1.23 0.97
N ILE A 63 -12.66 2.30 1.75
CA ILE A 63 -13.87 2.95 2.27
C ILE A 63 -14.65 3.65 1.15
N PHE A 64 -13.95 4.40 0.30
CA PHE A 64 -14.59 5.17 -0.77
C PHE A 64 -15.04 4.32 -1.96
N THR A 65 -14.56 3.08 -2.08
CA THR A 65 -15.04 2.09 -3.07
C THR A 65 -16.24 1.28 -2.55
N THR A 66 -16.80 1.61 -1.38
CA THR A 66 -18.00 0.92 -0.84
C THR A 66 -19.20 1.16 -1.77
N PRO A 67 -19.85 0.10 -2.27
CA PRO A 67 -21.03 0.24 -3.12
C PRO A 67 -22.13 1.02 -2.37
N GLY A 68 -22.59 2.12 -2.97
CA GLY A 68 -23.66 2.97 -2.43
C GLY A 68 -23.24 4.25 -1.69
N LYS A 69 -21.95 4.46 -1.37
CA LYS A 69 -21.51 5.66 -0.62
C LYS A 69 -20.91 6.79 -1.46
N LEU A 70 -20.40 6.54 -2.68
CA LEU A 70 -19.95 7.59 -3.60
C LEU A 70 -20.25 7.26 -5.05
N GLY A 71 -21.42 7.68 -5.53
CA GLY A 71 -21.81 7.61 -6.95
C GLY A 71 -21.08 8.60 -7.87
N ARG A 72 -19.98 9.25 -7.44
CA ARG A 72 -19.32 10.34 -8.22
C ARG A 72 -17.80 10.30 -8.31
N PHE A 73 -17.11 9.43 -7.56
CA PHE A 73 -15.66 9.22 -7.68
C PHE A 73 -15.37 7.79 -8.18
N ALA A 74 -16.10 7.37 -9.22
CA ALA A 74 -16.02 6.03 -9.77
C ALA A 74 -14.67 5.82 -10.49
N PHE A 75 -13.65 5.45 -9.72
CA PHE A 75 -12.40 4.99 -10.30
C PHE A 75 -12.48 3.52 -10.77
N PRO A 76 -13.19 2.57 -10.13
CA PRO A 76 -13.42 1.25 -10.74
C PRO A 76 -14.79 1.15 -11.46
N PRO A 77 -14.93 0.27 -12.49
CA PRO A 77 -16.23 -0.05 -13.07
C PRO A 77 -17.19 -0.54 -11.97
N GLN A 78 -18.46 -0.09 -12.00
CA GLN A 78 -19.47 -0.42 -10.98
C GLN A 78 -19.62 -1.94 -10.76
N ASP A 79 -19.45 -2.75 -11.81
CA ASP A 79 -19.59 -4.21 -11.76
C ASP A 79 -18.53 -4.92 -10.88
N ASP A 80 -17.39 -4.29 -10.62
CA ASP A 80 -16.27 -4.88 -9.88
C ASP A 80 -16.03 -4.26 -8.48
N ALA A 81 -16.88 -3.31 -8.04
CA ALA A 81 -16.60 -2.47 -6.87
C ALA A 81 -16.29 -3.26 -5.59
N ALA A 82 -17.05 -4.33 -5.31
CA ALA A 82 -16.83 -5.19 -4.15
C ALA A 82 -15.50 -5.98 -4.19
N VAL A 83 -15.03 -6.34 -5.40
CA VAL A 83 -13.75 -7.04 -5.57
C VAL A 83 -12.59 -6.06 -5.40
N TRP A 84 -12.73 -4.85 -5.95
CA TRP A 84 -11.78 -3.76 -5.75
C TRP A 84 -11.65 -3.34 -4.29
N GLN A 85 -12.77 -3.18 -3.58
CA GLN A 85 -12.78 -2.87 -2.15
C GLN A 85 -11.97 -3.91 -1.35
N LYS A 86 -12.23 -5.20 -1.58
CA LYS A 86 -11.48 -6.28 -0.92
C LYS A 86 -9.99 -6.25 -1.26
N ASN A 87 -9.62 -5.94 -2.51
CA ASN A 87 -8.22 -5.81 -2.91
C ASN A 87 -7.52 -4.62 -2.24
N TYR A 88 -8.20 -3.46 -2.11
CA TYR A 88 -7.65 -2.32 -1.39
C TYR A 88 -7.45 -2.59 0.11
N TYR A 89 -8.39 -3.29 0.76
CA TYR A 89 -8.19 -3.72 2.14
C TYR A 89 -7.02 -4.68 2.29
N LEU A 90 -6.85 -5.62 1.35
CA LEU A 90 -5.73 -6.56 1.39
C LEU A 90 -4.38 -5.84 1.20
N LEU A 91 -4.33 -4.83 0.34
CA LEU A 91 -3.17 -3.93 0.20
C LEU A 91 -2.93 -3.08 1.46
N ALA A 92 -4.00 -2.60 2.11
CA ALA A 92 -3.90 -1.84 3.37
C ALA A 92 -3.37 -2.72 4.52
N VAL A 93 -3.86 -3.95 4.65
CA VAL A 93 -3.36 -4.94 5.63
C VAL A 93 -1.90 -5.27 5.36
N THR A 94 -1.52 -5.40 4.10
CA THR A 94 -0.13 -5.63 3.69
C THR A 94 0.77 -4.46 4.10
N ALA A 95 0.33 -3.23 3.83
CA ALA A 95 1.04 -2.02 4.27
C ALA A 95 1.12 -1.92 5.81
N ALA A 96 0.07 -2.33 6.52
CA ALA A 96 0.01 -2.36 7.98
C ALA A 96 1.01 -3.36 8.54
N PHE A 97 1.03 -4.57 8.00
CA PHE A 97 1.98 -5.61 8.39
C PHE A 97 3.41 -5.13 8.23
N VAL A 98 3.75 -4.56 7.08
CA VAL A 98 5.08 -3.97 6.83
C VAL A 98 5.42 -2.87 7.84
N THR A 99 4.47 -1.96 8.09
CA THR A 99 4.64 -0.85 9.06
C THR A 99 4.93 -1.36 10.47
N VAL A 100 4.14 -2.35 10.94
CA VAL A 100 4.29 -2.96 12.26
C VAL A 100 5.61 -3.74 12.37
N SER A 101 6.01 -4.48 11.32
CA SER A 101 7.30 -5.19 11.30
C SER A 101 8.50 -4.23 11.42
N PHE A 102 8.47 -3.09 10.72
CA PHE A 102 9.51 -2.06 10.88
C PHE A 102 9.49 -1.40 12.26
N GLY A 103 8.29 -1.16 12.81
CA GLY A 103 8.15 -0.60 14.16
C GLY A 103 8.67 -1.54 15.24
N TYR A 104 8.42 -2.84 15.11
CA TYR A 104 8.93 -3.86 16.03
C TYR A 104 10.47 -3.92 16.02
N LEU A 105 11.07 -3.98 14.83
CA LEU A 105 12.53 -3.91 14.67
C LEU A 105 13.14 -2.66 15.29
N ALA A 106 12.44 -1.53 15.17
CA ALA A 106 12.93 -0.28 15.69
C ALA A 106 13.00 -0.25 17.22
N ILE A 107 12.17 -1.06 17.89
CA ILE A 107 12.13 -1.17 19.35
C ILE A 107 13.15 -2.21 19.85
N THR A 108 13.33 -3.32 19.13
CA THR A 108 14.20 -4.42 19.58
C THR A 108 15.69 -4.16 19.32
N GLY A 109 16.04 -3.25 18.42
CA GLY A 109 17.44 -2.85 18.18
C GLY A 109 18.34 -3.98 17.65
N GLU A 110 17.77 -5.12 17.24
CA GLU A 110 18.54 -6.29 16.85
C GLU A 110 19.10 -6.21 15.42
N THR A 111 20.36 -6.64 15.32
CA THR A 111 21.18 -7.03 14.17
C THR A 111 20.89 -6.38 12.81
N LEU A 112 21.91 -5.68 12.30
CA LEU A 112 22.01 -5.13 10.94
C LEU A 112 21.49 -6.09 9.85
N LEU A 113 21.70 -7.40 10.00
CA LEU A 113 21.28 -8.42 9.05
C LEU A 113 19.75 -8.59 8.97
N LEU A 114 19.05 -8.65 10.11
CA LEU A 114 17.59 -8.75 10.18
C LEU A 114 16.93 -7.48 9.61
N ALA A 115 17.52 -6.32 9.89
CA ALA A 115 17.10 -5.05 9.34
C ALA A 115 17.22 -5.00 7.81
N HIS A 116 18.28 -5.57 7.21
CA HIS A 116 18.42 -5.63 5.74
C HIS A 116 17.41 -6.60 5.11
N LEU A 117 17.17 -7.75 5.74
CA LEU A 117 16.21 -8.73 5.25
C LEU A 117 14.78 -8.16 5.23
N ILE A 118 14.39 -7.47 6.31
CA ILE A 118 13.07 -6.85 6.44
C ILE A 118 12.96 -5.58 5.58
N LYS A 119 14.07 -4.93 5.22
CA LYS A 119 14.06 -3.86 4.20
C LYS A 119 13.75 -4.37 2.80
N LEU A 120 14.17 -5.59 2.48
CA LEU A 120 13.96 -6.20 1.17
C LEU A 120 12.57 -6.82 1.05
N LEU A 121 12.01 -7.34 2.15
CA LEU A 121 10.73 -8.06 2.22
C LEU A 121 9.49 -7.33 1.67
N PRO A 122 9.31 -6.00 1.80
CA PRO A 122 8.09 -5.32 1.38
C PRO A 122 7.86 -5.43 -0.13
N ALA A 123 8.92 -5.28 -0.93
CA ALA A 123 8.82 -5.32 -2.39
C ALA A 123 8.27 -6.66 -2.93
N PRO A 124 8.83 -7.84 -2.62
CA PRO A 124 8.28 -9.11 -3.06
C PRO A 124 6.89 -9.35 -2.47
N LEU A 125 6.62 -8.93 -1.23
CA LEU A 125 5.32 -9.11 -0.59
C LEU A 125 4.22 -8.30 -1.31
N PHE A 126 4.50 -7.04 -1.66
CA PHE A 126 3.61 -6.23 -2.50
C PHE A 126 3.44 -6.83 -3.90
N ILE A 127 4.49 -7.36 -4.53
CA ILE A 127 4.39 -8.01 -5.86
C ILE A 127 3.46 -9.21 -5.81
N VAL A 128 3.64 -10.11 -4.82
CA VAL A 128 2.79 -11.30 -4.66
C VAL A 128 1.33 -10.91 -4.44
N VAL A 129 1.10 -9.91 -3.58
CA VAL A 129 -0.25 -9.39 -3.31
C VAL A 129 -0.88 -8.76 -4.54
N ILE A 130 -0.13 -7.98 -5.32
CA ILE A 130 -0.61 -7.36 -6.57
C ILE A 130 -0.99 -8.43 -7.60
N VAL A 131 -0.13 -9.45 -7.78
CA VAL A 131 -0.40 -10.56 -8.70
C VAL A 131 -1.64 -11.34 -8.25
N PHE A 132 -1.74 -11.65 -6.95
CA PHE A 132 -2.91 -12.32 -6.38
C PHE A 132 -4.20 -11.51 -6.61
N CYS A 133 -4.18 -10.20 -6.32
CA CYS A 133 -5.30 -9.31 -6.57
C CYS A 133 -5.67 -9.22 -8.07
N ALA A 134 -4.68 -9.21 -8.96
CA ALA A 134 -4.89 -9.20 -10.41
C ALA A 134 -5.54 -10.50 -10.91
N VAL A 135 -5.10 -11.65 -10.38
CA VAL A 135 -5.74 -12.96 -10.66
C VAL A 135 -7.20 -12.92 -10.21
N ARG A 136 -7.46 -12.48 -8.97
CA ARG A 136 -8.82 -12.41 -8.42
C ARG A 136 -9.74 -11.49 -9.23
N LEU A 137 -9.23 -10.33 -9.65
CA LEU A 137 -9.96 -9.39 -10.49
C LEU A 137 -10.25 -9.97 -11.87
N SER A 138 -9.28 -10.66 -12.47
CA SER A 138 -9.46 -11.31 -13.78
C SER A 138 -10.49 -12.44 -13.73
N GLN A 139 -10.54 -13.20 -12.64
CA GLN A 139 -11.53 -14.25 -12.43
C GLN A 139 -12.94 -13.68 -12.24
N ALA A 140 -13.09 -12.58 -11.49
CA ALA A 140 -14.37 -11.90 -11.31
C ALA A 140 -14.92 -11.41 -12.66
N ARG A 141 -14.09 -10.74 -13.47
CA ARG A 141 -14.46 -10.27 -14.81
C ARG A 141 -14.81 -11.40 -15.77
N ARG A 142 -14.10 -12.53 -15.71
CA ARG A 142 -14.44 -13.71 -16.52
C ARG A 142 -15.80 -14.31 -16.16
N LYS A 143 -16.20 -14.25 -14.89
CA LYS A 143 -17.52 -14.73 -14.43
C LYS A 143 -18.66 -13.80 -14.86
N ALA A 144 -18.41 -12.48 -14.95
CA ALA A 144 -19.41 -11.51 -15.38
C ALA A 144 -19.71 -11.52 -16.90
N VAL A 145 -18.81 -12.10 -17.71
CA VAL A 145 -18.96 -12.22 -19.17
C VAL A 145 -19.66 -13.52 -19.59
N LYS A 146 -19.80 -14.48 -18.68
CA LYS A 146 -20.52 -15.75 -18.91
C LYS A 146 -21.94 -15.66 -18.39
#